data_AF-A0A9C7CYH7-F1
#
_entry.id   AF-A0A9C7CYH7-F1
#
_cell.length_a   1.000
_cell.length_b   1.000
_cell.length_c   1.000
_cell.angle_alpha   90.00
_cell.angle_beta   90.00
_cell.angle_gamma   90.00
#
_symmetry.space_group_name_H-M   'P 1'
#
loop_
_entity.id
_entity.type
_entity.pdbx_description
1 polymer ?
#
loop_
_entity_poly.entity_id
_entity_poly.type
_entity_poly.pdbx_seq_one_letter_code
_entity_poly.pdbx_strand_id
1 'polypeptide(L)'
;MEFLCKRFEKGYTEEYAMKLMLASGSQKAKVFLDDRDLDQSDAFGSQVVKSVTLARPNILISIEAKFQPEEVMGVSYPAGNVITNITLDPVTGKFKKVEKIQGGILGATIGNGTHTSEETCLLSKAPYKIK
;
A
#
# COMPACT_ATOMS: atom_id res chain seq x y z
N MET A 1 0.42 -14.33 5.38
CA MET A 1 -0.65 -14.55 4.38
C MET A 1 -0.16 -13.99 3.07
N GLU A 2 -0.46 -14.63 1.96
CA GLU A 2 -0.05 -14.19 0.63
C GLU A 2 -1.29 -14.13 -0.26
N PHE A 3 -1.38 -13.08 -1.06
CA PHE A 3 -2.47 -12.78 -1.98
C PHE A 3 -1.88 -12.54 -3.36
N LEU A 4 -2.54 -13.05 -4.39
CA LEU A 4 -2.26 -12.66 -5.77
C LEU A 4 -3.23 -11.55 -6.14
N CYS A 5 -2.69 -10.36 -6.37
CA CYS A 5 -3.44 -9.16 -6.68
C CYS A 5 -3.41 -8.85 -8.16
N LYS A 6 -4.51 -8.33 -8.67
CA LYS A 6 -4.72 -7.92 -10.05
C LYS A 6 -5.37 -6.55 -10.09
N ARG A 7 -4.69 -5.60 -10.71
CA ARG A 7 -5.15 -4.23 -10.94
C ARG A 7 -5.37 -4.01 -12.43
N PHE A 8 -6.50 -3.40 -12.78
CA PHE A 8 -6.78 -2.97 -14.14
C PHE A 8 -6.82 -1.44 -14.21
N GLU A 9 -5.93 -0.84 -14.98
CA GLU A 9 -5.84 0.60 -15.12
C GLU A 9 -5.54 0.98 -16.58
N LYS A 10 -6.40 1.82 -17.17
CA LYS A 10 -6.24 2.37 -18.53
C LYS A 10 -5.92 1.33 -19.62
N GLY A 11 -6.52 0.14 -19.55
CA GLY A 11 -6.31 -0.95 -20.52
C GLY A 11 -5.14 -1.87 -20.21
N TYR A 12 -4.37 -1.58 -19.16
CA TYR A 12 -3.28 -2.44 -18.68
C TYR A 12 -3.74 -3.25 -17.47
N THR A 13 -3.30 -4.50 -17.44
CA THR A 13 -3.45 -5.37 -16.27
C THR A 13 -2.08 -5.53 -15.63
N GLU A 14 -2.01 -5.26 -14.34
CA GLU A 14 -0.84 -5.53 -13.52
C GLU A 14 -1.18 -6.63 -12.52
N GLU A 15 -0.29 -7.60 -12.38
CA GLU A 15 -0.41 -8.69 -11.42
C GLU A 15 0.79 -8.68 -10.49
N TYR A 16 0.56 -8.76 -9.19
CA TYR A 16 1.60 -8.69 -8.17
C TYR A 16 1.24 -9.56 -6.95
N ALA A 17 2.25 -10.07 -6.26
CA ALA A 17 2.09 -10.82 -5.03
C ALA A 17 2.10 -9.87 -3.83
N MET A 18 1.02 -9.83 -3.05
CA MET A 18 0.97 -9.12 -1.77
C MET A 18 1.11 -10.09 -0.61
N LYS A 19 2.11 -9.87 0.24
CA LYS A 19 2.34 -10.68 1.45
C LYS A 19 2.15 -9.84 2.71
N LEU A 20 1.32 -10.35 3.62
CA LEU A 20 1.09 -9.78 4.94
C LEU A 20 1.77 -10.63 6.01
N MET A 21 2.59 -9.98 6.83
CA MET A 21 3.09 -10.50 8.10
C MET A 21 2.41 -9.72 9.23
N LEU A 22 1.71 -10.44 10.10
CA LEU A 22 1.06 -9.82 11.25
C LEU A 22 2.10 -9.44 12.30
N ALA A 23 1.77 -8.47 13.15
CA ALA A 23 2.60 -8.14 14.28
C ALA A 23 2.69 -9.33 15.25
N SER A 24 3.88 -9.58 15.80
CA SER A 24 4.11 -10.64 16.79
C SER A 24 5.18 -10.22 17.78
N GLY A 25 4.87 -10.28 19.08
CA GLY A 25 5.78 -9.81 20.13
C GLY A 25 6.17 -8.34 19.92
N SER A 26 7.46 -8.07 19.79
CA SER A 26 8.01 -6.74 19.49
C SER A 26 8.08 -6.40 18.00
N GLN A 27 7.79 -7.35 17.11
CA GLN A 27 7.83 -7.11 15.67
C GLN A 27 6.52 -6.49 15.21
N LYS A 28 6.60 -5.33 14.55
CA LYS A 28 5.45 -4.72 13.89
C LYS A 28 5.01 -5.55 12.68
N ALA A 29 3.77 -5.34 12.26
CA ALA A 29 3.26 -5.91 11.02
C ALA A 29 4.05 -5.39 9.82
N LYS A 30 4.16 -6.21 8.77
CA LYS A 30 4.81 -5.86 7.50
C LYS A 30 3.93 -6.21 6.32
N VAL A 31 4.06 -5.42 5.27
CA VAL A 31 3.42 -5.63 3.98
C VAL A 31 4.50 -5.67 2.92
N PHE A 32 4.46 -6.66 2.06
CA PHE A 32 5.37 -6.79 0.93
C PHE A 32 4.58 -6.84 -0.36
N LEU A 33 5.10 -6.20 -1.41
CA LEU A 33 4.62 -6.32 -2.78
C LEU A 33 5.76 -6.89 -3.63
N ASP A 34 5.58 -8.05 -4.25
CA ASP A 34 6.64 -8.77 -5.00
C ASP A 34 7.95 -8.86 -4.21
N ASP A 35 7.85 -9.33 -2.97
CA ASP A 35 8.93 -9.44 -1.98
C ASP A 35 9.60 -8.13 -1.55
N ARG A 36 9.16 -6.96 -2.05
CA ARG A 36 9.60 -5.65 -1.61
C ARG A 36 8.87 -5.22 -0.34
N ASP A 37 9.60 -5.05 0.76
CA ASP A 37 9.06 -4.51 2.02
C ASP A 37 8.56 -3.08 1.79
N LEU A 38 7.33 -2.78 2.21
CA LEU A 38 6.74 -1.44 2.11
C LEU A 38 7.19 -0.51 3.24
N ASP A 39 7.87 -1.01 4.26
CA ASP A 39 8.61 -0.17 5.19
C ASP A 39 9.98 0.21 4.60
N GLN A 40 10.07 1.39 3.98
CA GLN A 40 11.28 1.89 3.32
C GLN A 40 11.61 3.31 3.79
N SER A 41 12.89 3.64 3.89
CA SER A 41 13.31 5.02 4.17
C SER A 41 14.70 5.25 3.62
N ASP A 42 14.88 6.39 2.96
CA ASP A 42 16.15 6.85 2.45
C ASP A 42 16.26 8.38 2.56
N ALA A 43 17.21 8.99 1.84
CA ALA A 43 17.42 10.43 1.85
C ALA A 43 16.28 11.23 1.18
N PHE A 44 15.48 10.60 0.32
CA PHE A 44 14.46 11.25 -0.49
C PHE A 44 13.05 11.09 0.09
N GLY A 45 12.86 10.13 1.00
CA GLY A 45 11.59 9.96 1.66
C GLY A 45 11.51 8.77 2.59
N SER A 46 10.29 8.50 3.04
CA SER A 46 9.96 7.33 3.83
C SER A 46 8.58 6.81 3.48
N GLN A 47 8.40 5.50 3.60
CA GLN A 47 7.14 4.80 3.52
C GLN A 47 7.06 3.87 4.73
N VAL A 48 5.96 3.93 5.47
CA VAL A 48 5.80 3.21 6.72
C VAL A 48 4.43 2.54 6.75
N VAL A 49 4.42 1.22 6.98
CA VAL A 49 3.23 0.47 7.35
C VAL A 49 2.88 0.84 8.79
N LYS A 50 1.79 1.59 8.98
CA LYS A 50 1.31 2.06 10.29
C LYS A 50 0.59 0.96 11.04
N SER A 51 -0.24 0.18 10.34
CA SER A 51 -0.99 -0.92 10.93
C SER A 51 -1.44 -1.94 9.89
N VAL A 52 -1.61 -3.18 10.35
CA VAL A 52 -2.34 -4.26 9.67
C VAL A 52 -3.28 -4.86 10.72
N THR A 53 -4.58 -4.69 10.55
CA THR A 53 -5.61 -5.09 11.51
C THR A 53 -6.55 -6.11 10.89
N LEU A 54 -6.69 -7.27 11.54
CA LEU A 54 -7.70 -8.27 11.18
C LEU A 54 -9.03 -7.89 11.83
N ALA A 55 -9.94 -7.30 11.04
CA ALA A 55 -11.26 -6.84 11.49
C ALA A 55 -12.35 -7.56 10.69
N ARG A 56 -12.74 -8.77 11.13
CA ARG A 56 -13.66 -9.64 10.39
C ARG A 56 -14.91 -8.88 9.88
N PRO A 57 -15.29 -9.00 8.60
CA PRO A 57 -14.71 -9.93 7.61
C PRO A 57 -13.41 -9.44 6.96
N ASN A 58 -13.00 -8.20 7.16
CA ASN A 58 -11.94 -7.53 6.41
C ASN A 58 -10.57 -7.56 7.10
N ILE A 59 -9.55 -7.22 6.31
CA ILE A 59 -8.23 -6.82 6.75
C ILE A 59 -8.08 -5.34 6.41
N LEU A 60 -7.71 -4.54 7.40
CA LEU A 60 -7.47 -3.11 7.25
C LEU A 60 -5.97 -2.85 7.30
N ILE A 61 -5.43 -2.17 6.30
CA ILE A 61 -4.01 -1.84 6.23
C ILE A 61 -3.90 -0.32 6.10
N SER A 62 -3.03 0.29 6.89
CA SER A 62 -2.74 1.73 6.82
C SER A 62 -1.25 1.95 6.57
N ILE A 63 -0.94 2.75 5.56
CA ILE A 63 0.42 3.07 5.13
C ILE A 63 0.52 4.59 5.00
N GLU A 64 1.66 5.13 5.39
CA GLU A 64 1.98 6.55 5.26
C GLU A 64 3.30 6.69 4.50
N ALA A 65 3.29 7.44 3.40
CA ALA A 65 4.48 7.82 2.65
C ALA A 65 4.71 9.33 2.77
N LYS A 66 5.97 9.74 2.86
CA LYS A 66 6.44 11.12 2.89
C LYS A 66 7.59 11.28 1.92
N PHE A 67 7.56 12.38 1.18
CA PHE A 67 8.54 12.73 0.17
C PHE A 67 9.18 14.05 0.57
N GLN A 68 10.51 14.13 0.47
CA GLN A 68 11.22 15.39 0.62
C GLN A 68 10.96 16.28 -0.60
N PRO A 69 11.17 17.61 -0.49
CA PRO A 69 11.19 18.47 -1.66
C PRO A 69 12.26 17.99 -2.64
N GLU A 70 11.96 18.04 -3.93
CA GLU A 70 12.87 17.59 -4.99
C GLU A 70 12.80 18.50 -6.22
N GLU A 71 13.86 18.48 -7.02
CA GLU A 71 13.89 19.16 -8.31
C GLU A 71 14.11 18.13 -9.42
N VAL A 72 13.16 18.04 -10.34
CA VAL A 72 13.20 17.09 -11.47
C VAL A 72 13.09 17.89 -12.75
N MET A 73 14.13 17.82 -13.58
CA MET A 73 14.20 18.51 -14.88
C MET A 73 13.92 20.03 -14.79
N GLY A 74 14.43 20.70 -13.76
CA GLY A 74 14.23 22.14 -13.54
C GLY A 74 12.87 22.52 -12.96
N VAL A 75 12.02 21.55 -12.62
CA VAL A 75 10.76 21.76 -11.91
C VAL A 75 10.94 21.39 -10.44
N SER A 76 10.72 22.36 -9.55
CA SER A 76 10.77 22.13 -8.11
C SER A 76 9.40 21.67 -7.60
N TYR A 77 9.40 20.56 -6.86
CA TYR A 77 8.25 20.01 -6.17
C TYR A 77 8.44 20.19 -4.66
N PRO A 78 7.41 20.68 -3.93
CA PRO A 78 7.49 20.77 -2.48
C PRO A 78 7.46 19.38 -1.85
N ALA A 79 7.70 19.30 -0.54
CA ALA A 79 7.46 18.05 0.19
C ALA A 79 6.03 17.54 -0.03
N GLY A 80 5.87 16.22 0.04
CA GLY A 80 4.59 15.57 -0.16
C GLY A 80 4.31 14.47 0.86
N ASN A 81 3.04 14.11 0.99
CA ASN A 81 2.61 12.97 1.77
C ASN A 81 1.46 12.24 1.09
N VAL A 82 1.46 10.91 1.24
CA VAL A 82 0.37 10.04 0.82
C VAL A 82 -0.04 9.18 1.99
N ILE A 83 -1.33 9.20 2.32
CA ILE A 83 -1.93 8.30 3.30
C ILE A 83 -2.74 7.27 2.52
N THR A 84 -2.35 6.01 2.62
CA THR A 84 -3.01 4.90 1.94
C THR A 84 -3.74 4.04 2.97
N ASN A 85 -5.04 3.88 2.78
CA ASN A 85 -5.86 2.94 3.55
C ASN A 85 -6.42 1.88 2.61
N ILE A 86 -6.22 0.62 2.98
CA ILE A 86 -6.66 -0.53 2.20
C ILE A 86 -7.64 -1.33 3.04
N THR A 87 -8.75 -1.70 2.42
CA THR A 87 -9.71 -2.67 2.93
C THR A 87 -9.70 -3.88 2.02
N LEU A 88 -9.29 -5.03 2.57
CA LEU A 88 -9.23 -6.30 1.86
C LEU A 88 -10.22 -7.28 2.49
N ASP A 89 -11.12 -7.83 1.69
CA ASP A 89 -11.89 -9.01 2.06
C ASP A 89 -11.10 -10.26 1.62
N PRO A 90 -10.51 -11.04 2.56
CA PRO A 90 -9.70 -12.20 2.23
C PRO A 90 -10.51 -13.39 1.70
N VAL A 91 -11.84 -13.36 1.80
CA VAL A 91 -12.74 -14.43 1.32
C VAL A 91 -13.13 -14.16 -0.13
N THR A 92 -13.59 -12.94 -0.43
CA THR A 92 -14.03 -12.59 -1.79
C THR A 92 -12.89 -12.06 -2.66
N GLY A 93 -11.77 -11.66 -2.05
CA GLY A 93 -10.65 -11.02 -2.71
C GLY A 93 -10.90 -9.56 -3.10
N LYS A 94 -12.01 -8.95 -2.67
CA LYS A 94 -12.26 -7.52 -2.93
C LYS A 94 -11.21 -6.69 -2.20
N PHE A 95 -10.45 -5.89 -2.95
CA PHE A 95 -9.43 -5.01 -2.43
C PHE A 95 -9.80 -3.56 -2.81
N LYS A 96 -10.03 -2.72 -1.82
CA LYS A 96 -10.30 -1.30 -2.00
C LYS A 96 -9.17 -0.49 -1.41
N LYS A 97 -8.56 0.38 -2.22
CA LYS A 97 -7.49 1.28 -1.84
C LYS A 97 -7.96 2.72 -1.89
N VAL A 98 -7.76 3.46 -0.81
CA VAL A 98 -8.09 4.87 -0.68
C VAL A 98 -6.82 5.63 -0.34
N GLU A 99 -6.41 6.53 -1.22
CA GLU A 99 -5.18 7.29 -1.11
C GLU A 99 -5.48 8.77 -0.97
N LYS A 100 -4.98 9.40 0.08
CA LYS A 100 -5.05 10.85 0.25
C LYS A 100 -3.69 11.45 -0.06
N ILE A 101 -3.62 12.23 -1.13
CA ILE A 101 -2.40 12.81 -1.69
C ILE A 101 -2.36 14.30 -1.38
N GLN A 102 -1.22 14.75 -0.88
CA GLN A 102 -0.96 16.15 -0.56
C GLN A 102 0.49 16.51 -0.91
N GLY A 103 0.67 17.45 -1.84
CA GLY A 103 1.99 17.96 -2.23
C GLY A 103 2.86 16.94 -2.98
N GLY A 104 4.15 17.24 -3.10
CA GLY A 104 5.09 16.43 -3.87
C GLY A 104 4.82 16.40 -5.37
N ILE A 105 5.64 15.61 -6.06
CA ILE A 105 5.45 15.31 -7.47
C ILE A 105 4.10 14.62 -7.75
N LEU A 106 3.62 13.81 -6.82
CA LEU A 106 2.31 13.15 -6.94
C LEU A 106 1.16 14.17 -6.90
N GLY A 107 1.17 15.11 -5.96
CA GLY A 107 0.16 16.18 -5.91
C GLY A 107 0.15 17.06 -7.16
N ALA A 108 1.30 17.26 -7.80
CA ALA A 108 1.43 18.02 -9.05
C ALA A 108 1.00 17.24 -10.30
N THR A 109 1.18 15.91 -10.32
CA THR A 109 0.94 15.07 -11.51
C THR A 109 -0.45 14.45 -11.54
N ILE A 110 -0.93 13.93 -10.40
CA ILE A 110 -2.23 13.26 -10.28
C ILE A 110 -3.25 14.05 -9.45
N GLY A 111 -2.83 15.20 -8.91
CA GLY A 111 -3.68 16.12 -8.17
C GLY A 111 -3.80 15.77 -6.69
N ASN A 112 -3.79 16.80 -5.86
CA ASN A 112 -4.12 16.68 -4.44
C ASN A 112 -5.57 16.22 -4.26
N GLY A 113 -5.83 15.41 -3.24
CA GLY A 113 -7.17 14.95 -2.92
C GLY A 113 -7.23 13.50 -2.50
N THR A 114 -8.43 12.94 -2.52
CA THR A 114 -8.69 11.54 -2.19
C THR A 114 -8.96 10.76 -3.48
N HIS A 115 -8.12 9.77 -3.73
CA HIS A 115 -8.23 8.86 -4.86
C HIS A 115 -8.67 7.49 -4.36
N THR A 116 -9.53 6.81 -5.10
CA THR A 116 -10.02 5.48 -4.75
C THR A 116 -9.82 4.56 -5.94
N SER A 117 -9.29 3.37 -5.69
CA SER A 117 -9.16 2.30 -6.66
C SER A 117 -9.64 0.98 -6.09
N GLU A 118 -10.11 0.12 -6.97
CA GLU A 118 -10.56 -1.23 -6.65
C GLU A 118 -9.71 -2.23 -7.44
N GLU A 119 -9.32 -3.30 -6.75
CA GLU A 119 -8.46 -4.36 -7.27
C GLU A 119 -9.00 -5.70 -6.77
N THR A 120 -8.51 -6.80 -7.34
CA THR A 120 -8.85 -8.15 -6.87
C THR A 120 -7.61 -8.82 -6.32
N CYS A 121 -7.63 -9.21 -5.05
CA CYS A 121 -6.54 -9.88 -4.34
C CYS A 121 -7.01 -11.21 -3.76
N LEU A 122 -6.78 -12.31 -4.47
CA LEU A 122 -7.19 -13.65 -4.04
C LEU A 122 -6.14 -14.26 -3.13
N LEU A 123 -6.58 -14.90 -2.03
CA LEU A 123 -5.65 -15.59 -1.11
C LEU A 123 -4.94 -16.73 -1.84
N SER A 124 -3.62 -16.61 -2.00
CA SER A 124 -2.77 -17.63 -2.64
C SER A 124 -2.13 -18.56 -1.61
N LYS A 125 -1.75 -18.04 -0.43
CA LYS A 125 -1.24 -18.84 0.70
C LYS A 125 -1.82 -18.38 2.03
N ALA A 126 -2.56 -19.27 2.68
CA ALA A 126 -3.04 -19.08 4.05
C ALA A 126 -1.86 -19.10 5.05
N PRO A 127 -1.99 -18.48 6.25
CA PRO A 127 -0.98 -18.69 7.29
C PRO A 127 -0.98 -20.18 7.64
N TYR A 128 0.21 -20.82 7.70
CA TYR A 128 0.32 -22.21 8.16
C TYR A 128 -0.46 -22.35 9.47
N LYS A 129 -1.41 -23.29 9.52
CA LYS A 129 -2.07 -23.66 10.76
C LYS A 129 -0.96 -24.12 11.71
N ILE A 130 -0.74 -23.37 12.78
CA ILE A 130 -0.10 -23.94 13.97
C ILE A 130 -1.10 -24.98 14.45
N LYS A 131 -0.78 -26.25 14.23
CA LYS A 131 -1.52 -27.39 14.80
C LYS A 131 -1.43 -27.34 16.32
#